data_AF-A0A6V8DVV1-F1
#
_entry.id   AF-A0A6V8DVV1-F1
#
_cell.length_a   1.000
_cell.length_b   1.000
_cell.length_c   1.000
_cell.angle_alpha   90.00
_cell.angle_beta   90.00
_cell.angle_gamma   90.00
#
_symmetry.space_group_name_H-M   'P 1'
#
loop_
_entity.id
_entity.type
_entity.pdbx_description
1 polymer ?
#
loop_
_entity_poly.entity_id
_entity_poly.type
_entity_poly.pdbx_seq_one_letter_code
_entity_poly.pdbx_strand_id
1 'polypeptide(L)'
;MFTRYAGGASRLRHKATTLCKKKQRTSMKFDVNQWDEIRTHFGKMFDGLGTTETSEEILSYSSIEPHVPTGIKLSRDGKMAANMPLHDLDSTFQRVEFDELLEELTLIGEGFNYTYRIPSELLSLRQS
;
A
#
# COMPACT_ATOMS: atom_id res chain seq x y z
N MET A 1 -38.33 43.51 -48.47
CA MET A 1 -38.04 42.34 -49.30
C MET A 1 -36.55 42.05 -49.19
N PHE A 2 -36.13 41.12 -48.32
CA PHE A 2 -34.78 40.52 -48.36
C PHE A 2 -34.90 39.07 -47.89
N THR A 3 -34.49 38.18 -48.76
CA THR A 3 -34.60 36.73 -48.71
C THR A 3 -33.49 36.09 -47.86
N ARG A 4 -33.83 34.91 -47.33
CA ARG A 4 -32.95 33.96 -46.61
C ARG A 4 -31.70 33.58 -47.42
N TYR A 5 -30.64 33.13 -46.76
CA TYR A 5 -30.28 31.69 -46.70
C TYR A 5 -29.25 31.40 -45.58
N ALA A 6 -29.28 30.13 -45.14
CA ALA A 6 -28.67 29.57 -43.95
C ALA A 6 -27.27 28.97 -44.17
N GLY A 7 -26.56 28.68 -43.07
CA GLY A 7 -25.62 27.56 -43.00
C GLY A 7 -24.34 27.84 -42.22
N GLY A 8 -24.11 27.12 -41.11
CA GLY A 8 -22.79 27.09 -40.46
C GLY A 8 -22.81 26.66 -38.99
N ALA A 9 -23.02 25.36 -38.74
CA ALA A 9 -22.87 24.76 -37.42
C ALA A 9 -21.39 24.73 -36.97
N SER A 10 -21.10 25.02 -35.70
CA SER A 10 -19.84 24.60 -35.04
C SER A 10 -19.96 24.51 -33.52
N ARG A 11 -20.29 23.29 -33.09
CA ARG A 11 -19.79 22.51 -31.93
C ARG A 11 -19.33 23.23 -30.66
N LEU A 12 -20.08 22.93 -29.60
CA LEU A 12 -19.65 22.72 -28.21
C LEU A 12 -18.20 22.21 -28.08
N ARG A 13 -17.41 22.85 -27.20
CA ARG A 13 -16.38 22.18 -26.40
C ARG A 13 -16.40 22.73 -24.98
N HIS A 14 -17.09 21.98 -24.12
CA HIS A 14 -16.83 21.98 -22.68
C HIS A 14 -15.37 21.59 -22.47
N LYS A 15 -14.58 22.44 -21.79
CA LYS A 15 -13.29 22.02 -21.25
C LYS A 15 -13.57 21.07 -20.09
N ALA A 16 -13.26 19.79 -20.33
CA ALA A 16 -13.31 18.74 -19.34
C ALA A 16 -12.38 19.09 -18.17
N THR A 17 -12.93 19.16 -16.98
CA THR A 17 -12.20 19.08 -15.72
C THR A 17 -11.48 17.74 -15.70
N THR A 18 -10.16 17.73 -15.89
CA THR A 18 -9.31 16.59 -15.54
C THR A 18 -9.33 16.43 -14.02
N LEU A 19 -10.40 15.83 -13.51
CA LEU A 19 -10.37 15.14 -12.24
C LEU A 19 -9.46 13.94 -12.46
N CYS A 20 -8.19 14.08 -12.08
CA CYS A 20 -7.30 12.96 -11.90
C CYS A 20 -7.94 12.09 -10.82
N LYS A 21 -8.79 11.16 -11.27
CA LYS A 21 -9.38 10.11 -10.44
C LYS A 21 -8.19 9.28 -10.00
N LYS A 22 -7.56 9.65 -8.88
CA LYS A 22 -6.73 8.72 -8.12
C LYS A 22 -7.64 7.53 -7.92
N LYS A 23 -7.36 6.46 -8.67
CA LYS A 23 -8.03 5.18 -8.55
C LYS A 23 -7.90 4.85 -7.07
N GLN A 24 -8.98 5.03 -6.30
CA GLN A 24 -9.00 4.63 -4.90
C GLN A 24 -8.86 3.11 -4.96
N ARG A 25 -7.61 2.64 -4.85
CA ARG A 25 -7.32 1.25 -4.52
C ARG A 25 -8.01 1.03 -3.18
N THR A 26 -8.92 0.08 -3.14
CA THR A 26 -9.64 -0.24 -1.92
C THR A 26 -8.60 -0.80 -0.94
N SER A 27 -8.54 -0.24 0.26
CA SER A 27 -7.55 -0.60 1.28
C SER A 27 -8.27 -1.17 2.50
N MET A 28 -7.85 -2.32 2.98
CA MET A 28 -8.38 -2.94 4.19
C MET A 28 -7.71 -2.30 5.40
N LYS A 29 -8.51 -1.69 6.28
CA LYS A 29 -8.01 -0.93 7.43
C LYS A 29 -8.27 -1.71 8.70
N PHE A 30 -7.22 -1.91 9.49
CA PHE A 30 -7.27 -2.59 10.77
C PHE A 30 -6.68 -1.71 11.86
N ASP A 31 -7.32 -1.69 13.02
CA ASP A 31 -6.74 -1.10 14.22
C ASP A 31 -5.73 -2.07 14.84
N VAL A 32 -4.74 -1.57 15.59
CA VAL A 32 -3.77 -2.43 16.29
C VAL A 32 -4.44 -3.45 17.22
N ASN A 33 -5.64 -3.13 17.72
CA ASN A 33 -6.47 -4.05 18.50
C ASN A 33 -6.98 -5.25 17.69
N GLN A 34 -7.08 -5.13 16.36
CA GLN A 34 -7.47 -6.22 15.44
C GLN A 34 -6.25 -7.05 15.02
N TRP A 35 -5.43 -7.44 16.00
CA TRP A 35 -4.13 -8.07 15.76
C TRP A 35 -4.23 -9.39 14.97
N ASP A 36 -5.24 -10.23 15.23
CA ASP A 36 -5.46 -11.47 14.47
C ASP A 36 -5.66 -11.24 12.97
N GLU A 37 -6.42 -10.22 12.62
CA GLU A 37 -6.66 -9.85 11.23
C GLU A 37 -5.37 -9.33 10.58
N ILE A 38 -4.63 -8.47 11.29
CA ILE A 38 -3.32 -7.96 10.85
C ILE A 38 -2.38 -9.13 10.60
N ARG A 39 -2.28 -10.09 11.53
CA ARG A 39 -1.43 -11.28 11.38
C ARG A 39 -1.79 -12.09 10.15
N THR A 40 -3.09 -12.32 9.94
CA THR A 40 -3.58 -13.10 8.81
C THR A 40 -3.26 -12.42 7.48
N HIS A 41 -3.47 -11.10 7.36
CA HIS A 41 -3.19 -10.36 6.13
C HIS A 41 -1.69 -10.15 5.91
N PHE A 42 -0.93 -9.89 6.97
CA PHE A 42 0.52 -9.77 6.92
C PHE A 42 1.18 -11.07 6.45
N GLY A 43 0.76 -12.21 7.02
CA GLY A 43 1.21 -13.53 6.57
C GLY A 43 0.95 -13.74 5.08
N LYS A 44 -0.29 -13.48 4.62
CA LYS A 44 -0.67 -13.58 3.20
C LYS A 44 0.09 -12.64 2.27
N MET A 45 0.44 -11.44 2.75
CA MET A 45 1.15 -10.42 1.98
C MET A 45 2.58 -10.86 1.67
N PHE A 46 3.24 -11.45 2.67
CA PHE A 46 4.65 -11.88 2.59
C PHE A 46 4.82 -13.39 2.34
N ASP A 47 3.72 -14.11 2.15
CA ASP A 47 3.73 -15.53 1.82
C ASP A 47 4.49 -15.78 0.51
N GLY A 48 5.49 -16.67 0.56
CA GLY A 48 6.34 -16.99 -0.59
C GLY A 48 7.36 -15.92 -1.00
N LEU A 49 7.48 -14.79 -0.28
CA LEU A 49 8.42 -13.70 -0.61
C LEU A 49 9.74 -13.76 0.16
N GLY A 50 9.85 -14.59 1.18
CA GLY A 50 11.03 -14.65 2.05
C GLY A 50 10.73 -15.31 3.39
N THR A 51 11.46 -14.90 4.42
CA THR A 51 11.25 -15.38 5.79
C THR A 51 10.24 -14.49 6.49
N THR A 52 9.06 -15.03 6.75
CA THR A 52 8.00 -14.36 7.50
C THR A 52 7.81 -15.06 8.84
N GLU A 53 7.90 -14.32 9.93
CA GLU A 53 7.63 -14.79 11.28
C GLU A 53 6.36 -14.13 11.79
N THR A 54 5.37 -14.94 12.17
CA THR A 54 4.11 -14.47 12.72
C THR A 54 3.93 -15.06 14.11
N SER A 55 4.12 -14.24 15.14
CA SER A 55 3.93 -14.60 16.55
C SER A 55 2.76 -13.83 17.17
N GLU A 56 2.39 -14.14 18.41
CA GLU A 56 1.27 -13.48 19.10
C GLU A 56 1.52 -12.03 19.46
N GLU A 57 2.78 -11.65 19.57
CA GLU A 57 3.20 -10.32 19.98
C GLU A 57 3.92 -9.58 18.88
N ILE A 58 4.51 -10.30 17.91
CA ILE A 58 5.42 -9.75 16.92
C ILE A 58 5.12 -10.37 15.54
N LEU A 59 5.16 -9.53 14.52
CA LEU A 59 5.19 -9.91 13.12
C LEU A 59 6.52 -9.43 12.55
N SER A 60 7.24 -10.27 11.83
CA SER A 60 8.43 -9.84 11.11
C SER A 60 8.50 -10.46 9.74
N TYR A 61 9.02 -9.70 8.80
CA TYR A 61 9.36 -10.15 7.46
C TYR A 61 10.79 -9.74 7.19
N SER A 62 11.54 -10.62 6.53
CA SER A 62 12.86 -10.34 6.00
C SER A 62 13.01 -11.02 4.64
N SER A 63 13.46 -10.25 3.65
CA SER A 63 13.86 -10.81 2.36
C SER A 63 15.15 -11.63 2.50
N ILE A 64 15.29 -12.62 1.64
CA ILE A 64 16.46 -13.52 1.60
C ILE A 64 17.30 -13.14 0.37
N GLU A 65 18.63 -13.15 0.51
CA GLU A 65 19.57 -12.96 -0.60
C GLU A 65 19.26 -13.91 -1.78
N PRO A 66 19.49 -13.51 -3.05
CA PRO A 66 20.20 -12.32 -3.53
C PRO A 66 19.33 -11.06 -3.70
N HIS A 67 18.11 -11.07 -3.16
CA HIS A 67 17.16 -9.97 -3.34
C HIS A 67 17.50 -8.77 -2.44
N VAL A 68 16.94 -7.60 -2.75
CA VAL A 68 17.14 -6.35 -1.97
C VAL A 68 16.93 -6.62 -0.47
N PRO A 69 17.91 -6.36 0.41
CA PRO A 69 17.78 -6.61 1.84
C PRO A 69 16.78 -5.63 2.42
N THR A 70 15.56 -6.11 2.68
CA THR A 70 14.45 -5.34 3.21
C THR A 70 13.75 -6.16 4.27
N GLY A 71 13.44 -5.53 5.39
CA GLY A 71 12.71 -6.16 6.47
C GLY A 71 11.74 -5.20 7.10
N ILE A 72 10.63 -5.74 7.57
CA ILE A 72 9.67 -4.98 8.36
C ILE A 72 9.21 -5.83 9.54
N LYS A 73 9.19 -5.22 10.71
CA LYS A 73 8.78 -5.82 11.97
C LYS A 73 7.69 -4.94 12.57
N LEU A 74 6.60 -5.56 12.99
CA LEU A 74 5.49 -4.95 13.70
C LEU A 74 5.34 -5.65 15.04
N SER A 75 4.90 -4.93 16.07
CA SER A 75 4.59 -5.46 17.38
C SER A 75 3.18 -5.09 17.78
N ARG A 76 2.56 -5.93 18.60
CA ARG A 76 1.19 -5.78 19.08
C ARG A 76 0.98 -4.50 19.92
N ASP A 77 2.04 -4.01 20.57
CA ASP A 77 2.06 -2.70 21.22
C ASP A 77 1.99 -1.51 20.24
N GLY A 78 1.87 -1.77 18.94
CA GLY A 78 1.86 -0.75 17.90
C GLY A 78 3.26 -0.27 17.55
N LYS A 79 4.34 -0.98 17.90
CA LYS A 79 5.69 -0.61 17.47
C LYS A 79 5.98 -1.18 16.09
N MET A 80 6.58 -0.38 15.21
CA MET A 80 7.11 -0.84 13.94
C MET A 80 8.61 -0.57 13.88
N ALA A 81 9.34 -1.50 13.28
CA ALA A 81 10.73 -1.37 12.90
C ALA A 81 10.87 -1.81 11.44
N ALA A 82 11.19 -0.90 10.52
CA ALA A 82 11.56 -1.25 9.16
C ALA A 82 13.07 -1.12 9.01
N ASN A 83 13.71 -2.19 8.53
CA ASN A 83 15.13 -2.20 8.19
C ASN A 83 15.24 -2.12 6.67
N MET A 84 15.60 -0.95 6.16
CA MET A 84 15.95 -0.75 4.77
C MET A 84 17.45 -0.47 4.67
N PRO A 85 18.11 -0.79 3.54
CA PRO A 85 19.57 -0.68 3.40
C PRO A 85 20.14 0.74 3.59
N LEU A 86 19.27 1.76 3.71
CA LEU A 86 19.64 3.15 3.92
C LEU A 86 19.09 3.75 5.23
N HIS A 87 18.11 3.14 5.90
CA HIS A 87 17.51 3.67 7.14
C HIS A 87 16.84 2.59 7.99
N ASP A 88 17.13 2.59 9.29
CA ASP A 88 16.28 1.96 10.31
C ASP A 88 15.17 2.94 10.70
N LEU A 89 13.92 2.49 10.62
CA LEU A 89 12.76 3.28 11.03
C LEU A 89 12.06 2.60 12.19
N ASP A 90 12.20 3.17 13.40
CA ASP A 90 11.44 2.77 14.59
C ASP A 90 10.36 3.83 14.88
N SER A 91 9.09 3.42 14.91
CA SER A 91 7.96 4.33 15.16
C SER A 91 6.75 3.57 15.68
N THR A 92 5.81 4.28 16.30
CA THR A 92 4.56 3.68 16.78
C THR A 92 3.40 3.93 15.82
N PHE A 93 2.72 2.87 15.37
CA PHE A 93 1.48 2.90 14.64
C PHE A 93 0.29 2.52 15.53
N GLN A 94 -0.87 3.06 15.21
CA GLN A 94 -2.16 2.74 15.84
C GLN A 94 -3.04 1.93 14.88
N ARG A 95 -2.86 2.14 13.57
CA ARG A 95 -3.62 1.45 12.52
C ARG A 95 -2.72 1.00 11.39
N VAL A 96 -3.18 -0.05 10.72
CA VAL A 96 -2.54 -0.68 9.58
C VAL A 96 -3.54 -0.72 8.44
N GLU A 97 -3.12 -0.30 7.25
CA GLU A 97 -3.90 -0.41 6.03
C GLU A 97 -3.17 -1.30 5.04
N PHE A 98 -3.78 -2.41 4.67
CA PHE A 98 -3.30 -3.27 3.61
C PHE A 98 -3.97 -2.90 2.30
N ASP A 99 -3.21 -2.84 1.21
CA ASP A 99 -3.79 -2.77 -0.12
C ASP A 99 -4.54 -4.06 -0.45
N GLU A 100 -5.58 -3.97 -1.27
CA GLU A 100 -6.34 -5.14 -1.75
C GLU A 100 -5.46 -6.19 -2.44
N LEU A 101 -4.41 -5.77 -3.13
CA LEU A 101 -3.50 -6.67 -3.82
C LEU A 101 -2.37 -7.18 -2.91
N LEU A 102 -2.33 -6.72 -1.65
CA LEU A 102 -1.28 -7.03 -0.69
C LEU A 102 0.11 -6.72 -1.26
N GLU A 103 0.23 -5.59 -1.97
CA GLU A 103 1.50 -5.09 -2.53
C GLU A 103 2.04 -3.91 -1.71
N GLU A 104 1.16 -3.19 -1.02
CA GLU A 104 1.46 -2.00 -0.23
C GLU A 104 0.84 -2.13 1.17
N LEU A 105 1.58 -1.67 2.17
CA LEU A 105 1.21 -1.65 3.58
C LEU A 105 1.41 -0.25 4.11
N THR A 106 0.35 0.39 4.62
CA THR A 106 0.43 1.71 5.23
C THR A 106 0.24 1.62 6.74
N LEU A 107 1.18 2.18 7.49
CA LEU A 107 1.17 2.23 8.94
C LEU A 107 0.86 3.66 9.35
N ILE A 108 -0.21 3.83 10.11
CA ILE A 108 -0.69 5.14 10.57
C ILE A 108 -0.55 5.21 12.07
N GLY A 109 0.22 6.19 12.54
CA GLY A 109 0.44 6.52 13.94
C GLY A 109 0.15 7.99 14.24
N GLU A 110 0.49 8.42 15.45
CA GLU A 110 0.31 9.81 15.86
C GLU A 110 1.38 10.68 15.21
N GLY A 111 0.99 11.48 14.19
CA GLY A 111 1.93 12.30 13.42
C GLY A 111 2.87 11.50 12.51
N PHE A 112 2.63 10.19 12.37
CA PHE A 112 3.43 9.28 11.55
C PHE A 112 2.54 8.58 10.53
N ASN A 113 2.95 8.61 9.27
CA ASN A 113 2.32 7.82 8.21
C ASN A 113 3.43 7.27 7.33
N TYR A 114 3.56 5.95 7.30
CA TYR A 114 4.59 5.26 6.54
C TYR A 114 3.96 4.21 5.64
N THR A 115 4.23 4.30 4.35
CA THR A 115 3.81 3.29 3.38
C THR A 115 5.01 2.46 2.96
N TYR A 116 4.99 1.18 3.36
CA TYR A 116 5.87 0.16 2.84
C TYR A 116 5.31 -0.38 1.52
N ARG A 117 6.15 -0.46 0.48
CA ARG A 117 5.80 -1.02 -0.82
C ARG A 117 6.69 -2.20 -1.11
N ILE A 118 6.10 -3.34 -1.46
CA ILE A 118 6.87 -4.50 -1.91
C ILE A 118 7.47 -4.16 -3.28
N PRO A 119 8.81 -4.24 -3.44
CA PRO A 119 9.45 -4.11 -4.74
C PRO A 119 8.90 -5.13 -5.74
N SER A 120 8.75 -4.71 -7.01
CA SER A 120 8.22 -5.58 -8.07
C SER A 120 9.04 -6.86 -8.27
N GLU A 121 10.34 -6.82 -7.98
CA GLU A 121 11.23 -8.00 -8.03
C GLU A 121 10.78 -9.10 -7.07
N LEU A 122 10.31 -8.74 -5.87
CA LEU A 122 9.75 -9.70 -4.92
C LEU A 122 8.36 -10.15 -5.37
N LEU A 123 7.52 -9.25 -5.90
CA LEU A 123 6.19 -9.63 -6.40
C LEU A 123 6.25 -10.69 -7.51
N SER A 124 7.32 -10.71 -8.32
CA SER A 124 7.55 -11.76 -9.32
C SER A 124 7.70 -13.15 -8.71
N LEU A 125 8.16 -13.29 -7.46
CA LEU A 125 8.31 -14.57 -6.78
C LEU A 125 6.96 -15.23 -6.45
N ARG A 126 5.90 -14.44 -6.21
CA ARG A 126 4.54 -14.96 -5.93
C ARG A 126 3.84 -15.58 -7.14
N GLN A 127 4.35 -15.39 -8.34
CA GLN A 127 3.74 -15.81 -9.60
C GLN A 127 4.40 -17.06 -10.21
N SER A 128 5.37 -17.69 -9.54
CA SER A 128 6.07 -18.90 -10.01
C SER A 128 5.61 -20.18 -9.32
#